data_AF-A0A059BM04-F1
#
_entry.id   AF-A0A059BM04-F1
#
_cell.length_a   1.000
_cell.length_b   1.000
_cell.length_c   1.000
_cell.angle_alpha   90.00
_cell.angle_beta   90.00
_cell.angle_gamma   90.00
#
_symmetry.space_group_name_H-M   'P 1'
#
loop_
_entity.id
_entity.type
_entity.pdbx_description
1 polymer ?
#
loop_
_entity_poly.entity_id
_entity_poly.type
_entity_poly.pdbx_seq_one_letter_code
_entity_poly.pdbx_strand_id
1 'polypeptide(L)'
;MTHRSFPKIMNLGLRNLPELKSICDGTTSWDTLRQISIDNCPKLKRIPLQLPLLDNGPPPSLREIRINQQMWESLEWDHPLARSSLEPFVKFLD
;
A
#
# COMPACT_ATOMS: atom_id res chain seq x y z
N MET A 1 -24.63 -4.45 -25.36
CA MET A 1 -23.84 -5.51 -24.70
C MET A 1 -22.93 -4.83 -23.69
N THR A 2 -23.23 -4.92 -22.39
CA THR A 2 -22.34 -4.39 -21.36
C THR A 2 -21.17 -5.38 -21.23
N HIS A 3 -20.01 -4.99 -21.73
CA HIS A 3 -18.78 -5.73 -21.50
C HIS A 3 -18.51 -5.71 -19.99
N ARG A 4 -18.79 -6.83 -19.31
CA ARG A 4 -18.39 -7.04 -17.92
C ARG A 4 -16.87 -7.18 -17.90
N SER A 5 -16.18 -6.04 -17.88
CA SER A 5 -14.79 -6.00 -17.48
C SER A 5 -14.74 -6.39 -16.01
N PHE A 6 -14.25 -7.60 -15.71
CA PHE A 6 -13.90 -7.92 -14.34
C PHE A 6 -12.81 -6.94 -13.90
N PRO A 7 -12.95 -6.25 -12.75
CA PRO A 7 -11.87 -5.40 -12.25
C PRO A 7 -10.63 -6.29 -12.11
N LYS A 8 -9.53 -5.91 -12.78
CA LYS A 8 -8.25 -6.61 -12.66
C LYS A 8 -7.70 -6.31 -11.27
N ILE A 9 -8.04 -7.18 -10.33
CA ILE A 9 -7.53 -7.11 -8.96
C ILE A 9 -6.00 -7.22 -9.01
N MET A 10 -5.34 -6.25 -8.40
CA MET A 10 -3.89 -6.26 -8.22
C MET A 10 -3.55 -6.68 -6.79
N ASN A 11 -2.61 -7.61 -6.66
CA ASN A 11 -1.99 -7.98 -5.39
C ASN A 11 -0.49 -7.72 -5.52
N LEU A 12 0.08 -6.92 -4.61
CA LEU A 12 1.49 -6.59 -4.62
C LEU A 12 2.21 -7.32 -3.49
N GLY A 13 3.24 -8.09 -3.82
CA GLY A 13 4.14 -8.73 -2.85
C GLY A 13 5.56 -8.19 -3.01
N LEU A 14 6.13 -7.70 -1.92
CA LEU A 14 7.50 -7.20 -1.83
C LEU A 14 8.20 -7.97 -0.72
N ARG A 15 9.23 -8.73 -1.09
CA ARG A 15 9.91 -9.64 -0.17
C ARG A 15 11.41 -9.61 -0.38
N ASN A 16 12.18 -9.51 0.72
CA ASN A 16 13.64 -9.57 0.70
C ASN A 16 14.27 -8.53 -0.24
N LEU A 17 13.78 -7.30 -0.20
CA LEU A 17 14.29 -6.20 -1.02
C LEU A 17 15.01 -5.18 -0.12
N PRO A 18 16.27 -5.45 0.29
CA PRO A 18 16.97 -4.65 1.29
C PRO A 18 17.29 -3.23 0.84
N GLU A 19 17.36 -2.98 -0.47
CA GLU A 19 17.65 -1.68 -1.06
C GLU A 19 16.41 -0.93 -1.57
N LEU A 20 15.22 -1.51 -1.42
CA LEU A 20 13.98 -0.88 -1.91
C LEU A 20 13.64 0.33 -1.04
N LYS A 21 13.68 1.52 -1.64
CA LYS A 21 13.38 2.79 -0.95
C LYS A 21 11.95 3.28 -1.18
N SER A 22 11.45 3.06 -2.39
CA SER A 22 10.11 3.46 -2.82
C SER A 22 9.56 2.46 -3.83
N ILE A 23 8.24 2.42 -3.95
CA ILE A 23 7.51 1.48 -4.81
C ILE A 23 6.84 2.21 -5.98
N CYS A 24 6.56 3.52 -5.83
CA CYS A 24 5.83 4.33 -6.80
C CYS A 24 6.43 5.71 -6.98
N ASP A 25 6.23 6.24 -8.18
CA ASP A 25 6.53 7.61 -8.60
C ASP A 25 5.26 8.48 -8.75
N GLY A 26 4.08 7.94 -8.40
CA GLY A 26 2.80 8.65 -8.46
C GLY A 26 2.04 8.55 -9.78
N THR A 27 2.53 7.78 -10.76
CA THR A 27 1.91 7.68 -12.11
C THR A 27 0.98 6.48 -12.32
N THR A 28 1.04 5.47 -11.45
CA THR A 28 0.24 4.24 -11.57
C THR A 28 -1.01 4.31 -10.70
N SER A 29 -2.19 4.11 -11.29
CA SER A 29 -3.44 3.96 -10.55
C SER A 29 -3.41 2.66 -9.73
N TRP A 30 -3.60 2.78 -8.41
CA TRP A 30 -3.74 1.67 -7.48
C TRP A 30 -5.20 1.32 -7.21
N ASP A 31 -6.14 1.81 -8.02
CA ASP A 31 -7.59 1.71 -7.78
C ASP A 31 -8.09 0.26 -7.69
N THR A 32 -7.37 -0.68 -8.32
CA THR A 32 -7.67 -2.12 -8.29
C THR A 32 -6.80 -2.91 -7.32
N LEU A 33 -5.92 -2.25 -6.57
CA LEU A 33 -5.08 -2.89 -5.57
C LEU A 33 -5.94 -3.37 -4.41
N ARG A 34 -5.91 -4.67 -4.18
CA ARG A 34 -6.66 -5.31 -3.10
C ARG A 34 -5.79 -5.67 -1.92
N GLN A 35 -4.57 -6.14 -2.19
CA GLN A 35 -3.67 -6.59 -1.15
C GLN A 35 -2.25 -6.12 -1.39
N ILE A 36 -1.58 -5.69 -0.33
CA ILE A 36 -0.14 -5.47 -0.28
C ILE A 36 0.46 -6.41 0.76
N SER A 37 1.62 -7.00 0.47
CA SER A 37 2.44 -7.73 1.44
C SER A 37 3.87 -7.22 1.38
N ILE A 38 4.40 -6.73 2.49
CA ILE A 38 5.76 -6.21 2.63
C ILE A 38 6.48 -7.02 3.71
N ASP A 39 7.54 -7.72 3.31
CA ASP A 39 8.35 -8.54 4.19
C ASP A 39 9.84 -8.31 3.89
N ASN A 40 10.66 -8.22 4.94
CA ASN A 40 12.11 -8.01 4.83
C ASN A 40 12.55 -6.90 3.83
N CYS A 41 11.94 -5.71 3.93
CA CYS A 41 12.27 -4.52 3.13
C CYS A 41 12.72 -3.34 4.04
N PRO A 42 13.86 -3.44 4.73
CA PRO A 42 14.28 -2.53 5.80
C PRO A 42 14.50 -1.06 5.38
N LYS A 43 14.79 -0.78 4.10
CA LYS A 43 14.98 0.59 3.60
C LYS A 43 13.71 1.21 3.02
N LEU A 44 12.59 0.50 3.07
CA LEU A 44 11.32 1.01 2.56
C LEU A 44 10.80 2.08 3.51
N LYS A 45 10.78 3.32 3.03
CA LYS A 45 10.35 4.47 3.84
C LYS A 45 8.87 4.79 3.68
N ARG A 46 8.28 4.40 2.54
CA ARG A 46 6.96 4.87 2.11
C ARG A 46 6.15 3.74 1.50
N ILE A 47 4.89 3.62 1.89
CA ILE A 47 3.93 2.75 1.21
C ILE A 47 3.36 3.51 0.00
N PRO A 48 3.20 2.85 -1.16
CA PRO A 48 2.70 3.48 -2.40
C PRO A 48 1.25 3.99 -2.31
N LEU A 49 0.58 3.75 -1.18
CA LEU A 49 -0.76 4.22 -0.86
C LEU A 49 -0.75 5.64 -0.29
N GLN A 50 0.40 6.31 -0.27
CA GLN A 50 0.50 7.72 0.04
C GLN A 50 -0.29 8.50 -1.01
N LEU A 51 -1.51 8.77 -0.61
CA LEU A 51 -2.57 9.44 -1.34
C LEU A 51 -2.00 10.72 -1.93
N PRO A 52 -2.15 10.97 -3.24
CA PRO A 52 -2.09 12.32 -3.74
C PRO A 52 -3.20 13.08 -3.02
N LEU A 53 -2.79 13.83 -1.99
CA LEU A 53 -3.43 14.99 -1.41
C LEU A 53 -4.84 15.25 -1.95
N LEU A 54 -5.86 14.96 -1.13
CA LEU A 54 -7.18 15.61 -1.10
C LEU A 54 -8.39 15.16 -1.94
N ASP A 55 -8.37 14.15 -2.83
CA ASP A 55 -9.66 13.76 -3.47
C ASP A 55 -10.09 12.30 -3.30
N ASN A 56 -9.17 11.35 -3.16
CA ASN A 56 -9.55 9.94 -3.03
C ASN A 56 -8.68 9.30 -1.95
N GLY A 57 -9.31 8.80 -0.89
CA GLY A 57 -8.68 8.09 0.23
C GLY A 57 -7.94 6.80 -0.20
N PRO A 58 -7.69 5.84 0.70
CA PRO A 58 -7.10 4.56 0.30
C PRO A 58 -7.85 3.97 -0.90
N PRO A 59 -7.16 3.23 -1.79
CA PRO A 59 -7.80 2.68 -2.98
C PRO A 59 -9.09 1.97 -2.62
N PRO A 60 -10.18 2.18 -3.36
CA PRO A 60 -11.50 1.65 -2.99
C PRO A 60 -11.52 0.12 -2.93
N SER A 61 -10.60 -0.53 -3.65
CA SER A 61 -10.44 -1.97 -3.67
C SER A 61 -9.56 -2.52 -2.55
N LEU A 62 -8.86 -1.67 -1.79
CA LEU A 62 -7.91 -2.11 -0.77
C LEU A 62 -8.64 -2.84 0.34
N ARG A 63 -8.15 -4.04 0.65
CA ARG A 63 -8.69 -4.89 1.72
C ARG A 63 -7.67 -5.21 2.78
N GLU A 64 -6.40 -5.29 2.42
CA GLU A 64 -5.39 -5.81 3.34
C GLU A 64 -3.98 -5.29 3.01
N ILE A 65 -3.28 -4.87 4.06
CA ILE A 65 -1.85 -4.57 4.05
C ILE A 65 -1.19 -5.52 5.05
N ARG A 66 -0.37 -6.45 4.56
CA ARG A 66 0.47 -7.28 5.42
C ARG A 66 1.84 -6.67 5.52
N ILE A 67 2.28 -6.36 6.73
CA ILE A 67 3.57 -5.72 6.96
C ILE A 67 4.12 -6.12 8.32
N ASN A 68 5.43 -6.16 8.46
CA ASN A 68 6.07 -6.39 9.75
C ASN A 68 5.85 -5.18 10.69
N GLN A 69 5.59 -5.41 11.98
CA GLN A 69 5.25 -4.32 12.92
C GLN A 69 6.37 -3.27 13.01
N GLN A 70 7.62 -3.71 13.09
CA GLN A 70 8.77 -2.81 13.12
C GLN A 70 8.85 -1.93 11.86
N MET A 71 8.52 -2.49 10.69
CA MET A 71 8.49 -1.71 9.45
C MET A 71 7.37 -0.70 9.46
N TRP A 72 6.15 -1.09 9.87
CA TRP A 72 5.01 -0.19 9.97
C TRP A 72 5.29 1.04 10.84
N GLU A 73 5.94 0.84 12.00
CA GLU A 73 6.33 1.93 12.89
C GLU A 73 7.45 2.83 12.32
N SER A 74 8.30 2.29 11.44
CA SER A 74 9.40 3.03 10.81
C SER A 74 9.00 3.82 9.55
N LEU A 75 7.76 3.66 9.06
CA LEU A 75 7.29 4.35 7.86
C LEU A 75 7.24 5.86 8.07
N GLU A 76 7.70 6.60 7.07
CA GLU A 76 7.60 8.05 7.00
C GLU A 76 6.24 8.42 6.39
N TRP A 77 5.42 9.17 7.12
CA TRP A 77 4.08 9.57 6.71
C TRP A 77 4.04 11.04 6.31
N ASP A 78 3.70 11.33 5.06
CA ASP A 78 3.62 12.72 4.55
C ASP A 78 2.36 13.47 5.04
N HIS A 79 1.37 12.78 5.60
CA HIS A 79 0.14 13.37 6.13
C HIS A 79 -0.30 12.68 7.43
N PRO A 80 -0.74 13.43 8.46
CA PRO A 80 -1.12 12.85 9.76
C PRO A 80 -2.26 11.83 9.66
N LEU A 81 -3.20 12.03 8.71
CA LEU A 81 -4.31 11.11 8.49
C LEU A 81 -3.93 9.85 7.69
N ALA A 82 -2.78 9.84 7.00
CA ALA A 82 -2.42 8.71 6.13
C ALA A 82 -2.26 7.41 6.92
N ARG A 83 -1.63 7.48 8.10
CA ARG A 83 -1.48 6.33 9.00
C ARG A 83 -2.84 5.83 9.49
N SER A 84 -3.65 6.72 10.06
CA SER A 84 -4.97 6.37 10.62
C SER A 84 -5.96 5.84 9.57
N SER A 85 -5.84 6.30 8.32
CA SER A 85 -6.70 5.81 7.23
C SER A 85 -6.30 4.42 6.74
N LEU A 86 -5.04 4.02 6.89
CA LEU A 86 -4.54 2.71 6.47
C LEU A 86 -4.54 1.67 7.59
N GLU A 87 -4.45 2.10 8.83
CA GLU A 87 -4.45 1.26 10.04
C GLU A 87 -5.58 0.20 10.06
N PRO A 88 -6.83 0.49 9.66
CA PRO A 88 -7.90 -0.53 9.63
C PRO A 88 -7.65 -1.70 8.67
N PHE A 89 -6.75 -1.53 7.69
CA PHE A 89 -6.42 -2.55 6.69
C PHE A 89 -5.15 -3.32 7.04
N VAL A 90 -4.42 -2.92 8.09
CA VAL A 90 -3.13 -3.52 8.45
C VAL A 90 -3.32 -4.84 9.17
N LYS A 91 -2.56 -5.84 8.76
CA LYS A 91 -2.31 -7.06 9.51
C LYS A 91 -0.82 -7.27 9.66
N PHE A 92 -0.38 -7.43 10.90
CA PHE A 92 1.02 -7.71 11.17
C PHE A 92 1.36 -9.13 10.77
N LEU A 93 2.52 -9.30 10.14
CA LEU A 93 3.10 -10.62 9.88
C LEU A 93 3.66 -11.15 11.21
N ASP A 94 3.31 -12.39 11.57
CA ASP A 94 3.86 -13.11 12.72
C ASP A 94 5.34 -13.49 12.52
#